data_AF-A0A2V2BWP4-F1
#
_entry.id   AF-A0A2V2BWP4-F1
#
_cell.length_a   1.000
_cell.length_b   1.000
_cell.length_c   1.000
_cell.angle_alpha   90.00
_cell.angle_beta   90.00
_cell.angle_gamma   90.00
#
_symmetry.space_group_name_H-M   'P 1'
#
loop_
_entity.id
_entity.type
_entity.pdbx_description
1 polymer ?
#
loop_
_entity_poly.entity_id
_entity_poly.type
_entity_poly.pdbx_seq_one_letter_code
_entity_poly.pdbx_strand_id
1 'polypeptide(L)'
;MKMKKFILPFAAFMAVASSATAQWIYVGDSELGFLDYGNYYRSTGASININNYSHDGHTAFYTTSAFEEAAETPGFDYTYPWMGIGEYSGAENGMSPLEISLPSTNNKDMGGWYADQRIQTVFSFGGGKHLTISLGSADSSDDNVTYYTAAFQVVLENTDSSVSVVRAADAAQTSFNVNADNPINIYSGTANFGTRDTGALDSVRTNILRISSGAVLNTYVKSFEVEVGNGSRDATVAGVWNFQVAEIPADGALISIAGNCSTQGGMINFDFTDFNLSEGVYDLISADGGFSLNGSPDDLSMDFGIIGLDPEKIDLSISSDGTLLQLAVVPEPAAAAILSAALALILSFSRRRK
;
A
#
# COMPACT_ATOMS: atom_id res chain seq x y z
N MET A 1 -31.73 47.27 9.71
CA MET A 1 -31.06 47.19 8.40
C MET A 1 -29.55 47.22 8.60
N LYS A 2 -28.88 46.07 8.48
CA LYS A 2 -27.54 45.87 7.88
C LYS A 2 -27.10 44.41 8.12
N MET A 3 -27.00 43.67 7.01
CA MET A 3 -26.33 42.36 6.92
C MET A 3 -24.79 42.51 7.03
N LYS A 4 -24.14 41.34 7.15
CA LYS A 4 -22.73 40.98 6.81
C LYS A 4 -21.76 41.04 8.00
N LYS A 5 -20.94 40.02 8.30
CA LYS A 5 -20.46 38.84 7.56
C LYS A 5 -20.17 37.71 8.56
N PHE A 6 -20.58 36.48 8.23
CA PHE A 6 -19.97 35.27 8.76
C PHE A 6 -18.60 35.13 8.07
N ILE A 7 -17.53 35.02 8.86
CA ILE A 7 -16.20 34.64 8.37
C ILE A 7 -15.95 33.25 8.96
N LEU A 8 -15.94 32.24 8.10
CA LEU A 8 -15.47 30.90 8.42
C LEU A 8 -13.97 30.97 8.74
N PRO A 9 -13.49 30.36 9.83
CA PRO A 9 -12.06 30.14 9.99
C PRO A 9 -11.64 29.03 9.03
N PHE A 10 -10.99 29.42 7.93
CA PHE A 10 -10.12 28.53 7.17
C PHE A 10 -8.99 28.12 8.13
N ALA A 11 -9.07 26.92 8.70
CA ALA A 11 -7.93 26.27 9.30
C ALA A 11 -6.97 25.95 8.15
N ALA A 12 -6.05 26.88 7.89
CA ALA A 12 -4.89 26.60 7.07
C ALA A 12 -4.12 25.47 7.74
N PHE A 13 -4.17 24.27 7.14
CA PHE A 13 -3.15 23.25 7.34
C PHE A 13 -1.83 23.91 6.95
N MET A 14 -1.09 24.39 7.94
CA MET A 14 0.32 24.71 7.78
C MET A 14 1.02 23.40 7.46
N ALA A 15 1.23 23.13 6.18
CA ALA A 15 2.20 22.16 5.72
C ALA A 15 3.57 22.61 6.27
N VAL A 16 3.98 22.02 7.39
CA VAL A 16 5.36 22.12 7.83
C VAL A 16 6.14 21.34 6.77
N ALA A 17 6.76 22.05 5.84
CA ALA A 17 7.73 21.46 4.94
C ALA A 17 8.87 20.92 5.81
N SER A 18 8.84 19.64 6.16
CA SER A 18 10.03 18.99 6.66
C SER A 18 11.01 18.97 5.49
N SER A 19 12.03 19.81 5.54
CA SER A 19 13.19 19.70 4.68
C SER A 19 13.93 18.42 5.08
N ALA A 20 13.41 17.27 4.63
CA ALA A 20 14.12 16.01 4.66
C ALA A 20 15.24 16.12 3.62
N THR A 21 16.46 16.37 4.09
CA THR A 21 17.65 16.31 3.24
C THR A 21 17.83 14.86 2.82
N ALA A 22 17.79 14.58 1.52
CA ALA A 22 18.29 13.30 1.01
C ALA A 22 19.75 13.28 1.42
N GLN A 23 20.13 12.32 2.25
CA GLN A 23 21.56 12.05 2.36
C GLN A 23 22.00 11.18 1.17
N TRP A 24 21.08 10.41 0.56
CA TRP A 24 21.40 9.39 -0.44
C TRP A 24 20.43 9.39 -1.63
N ILE A 25 20.99 9.20 -2.83
CA ILE A 25 20.23 8.85 -4.03
C ILE A 25 20.67 7.47 -4.51
N TYR A 26 19.72 6.71 -5.05
CA TYR A 26 20.00 5.45 -5.72
C TYR A 26 20.19 5.69 -7.21
N VAL A 27 21.30 5.26 -7.79
CA VAL A 27 21.59 5.37 -9.24
C VAL A 27 21.79 4.02 -9.90
N GLY A 28 21.58 2.94 -9.14
CA GLY A 28 22.22 1.65 -9.33
C GLY A 28 22.24 1.05 -10.74
N ASP A 29 23.27 0.26 -10.98
CA ASP A 29 23.49 -0.53 -12.18
C ASP A 29 23.82 -2.00 -11.86
N SER A 30 23.83 -2.38 -10.58
CA SER A 30 24.28 -3.70 -10.15
C SER A 30 23.14 -4.71 -9.93
N GLU A 31 23.46 -5.99 -10.14
CA GLU A 31 22.53 -7.13 -9.97
C GLU A 31 22.09 -7.34 -8.51
N LEU A 32 22.88 -6.82 -7.55
CA LEU A 32 22.59 -6.89 -6.11
C LEU A 32 21.60 -5.81 -5.64
N GLY A 33 21.29 -4.83 -6.50
CA GLY A 33 20.30 -3.79 -6.26
C GLY A 33 20.51 -3.04 -4.94
N PHE A 34 19.51 -3.05 -4.06
CA PHE A 34 19.60 -2.33 -2.78
C PHE A 34 20.73 -2.81 -1.86
N LEU A 35 21.28 -4.00 -2.08
CA LEU A 35 22.30 -4.59 -1.22
C LEU A 35 23.73 -4.11 -1.56
N ASP A 36 23.91 -3.44 -2.69
CA ASP A 36 25.21 -2.97 -3.14
C ASP A 36 25.38 -1.49 -2.87
N TYR A 37 26.32 -1.15 -1.99
CA TYR A 37 26.57 0.25 -1.63
C TYR A 37 27.08 1.07 -2.82
N GLY A 38 27.69 0.45 -3.84
CA GLY A 38 28.12 1.14 -5.06
C GLY A 38 26.97 1.72 -5.87
N ASN A 39 25.74 1.25 -5.64
CA ASN A 39 24.54 1.80 -6.28
C ASN A 39 24.08 3.14 -5.69
N TYR A 40 24.76 3.65 -4.67
CA TYR A 40 24.35 4.83 -3.92
C TYR A 40 25.34 5.97 -4.06
N TYR A 41 24.81 7.17 -4.12
CA TYR A 41 25.60 8.40 -4.08
C TYR A 41 25.10 9.29 -2.96
N ARG A 42 26.02 10.02 -2.34
CA ARG A 42 25.76 10.96 -1.26
C ARG A 42 25.86 12.40 -1.78
N SER A 43 24.98 13.26 -1.30
CA SER A 43 25.16 14.72 -1.44
C SER A 43 24.69 15.43 -0.17
N THR A 44 25.57 16.22 0.44
CA THR A 44 25.26 16.99 1.66
C THR A 44 24.33 18.19 1.40
N GLY A 45 24.14 18.55 0.12
CA GLY A 45 23.21 19.60 -0.33
C GLY A 45 21.96 19.07 -1.02
N ALA A 46 21.70 17.75 -0.98
CA ALA A 46 20.50 17.18 -1.60
C ALA A 46 19.24 17.39 -0.75
N SER A 47 18.15 17.71 -1.44
CA SER A 47 16.82 17.91 -0.86
C SER A 47 15.83 16.97 -1.52
N ILE A 48 14.95 16.37 -0.72
CA ILE A 48 13.83 15.57 -1.21
C ILE A 48 12.54 16.32 -0.95
N ASN A 49 11.74 16.52 -1.99
CA ASN A 49 10.35 16.87 -1.85
C ASN A 49 9.51 15.60 -1.65
N ILE A 50 9.24 15.26 -0.39
CA ILE A 50 8.47 14.08 -0.02
C ILE A 50 6.95 14.25 -0.17
N ASN A 51 6.47 15.47 -0.42
CA ASN A 51 5.04 15.79 -0.39
C ASN A 51 4.48 16.22 -1.75
N ASN A 52 5.32 16.53 -2.74
CA ASN A 52 4.86 16.96 -4.07
C ASN A 52 5.93 16.80 -5.16
N TYR A 53 5.51 16.52 -6.39
CA TYR A 53 6.33 16.64 -7.59
C TYR A 53 6.25 18.08 -8.11
N SER A 54 7.36 18.68 -8.57
CA SER A 54 7.38 20.06 -9.11
C SER A 54 7.77 20.08 -10.58
N HIS A 55 7.02 20.85 -11.36
CA HIS A 55 7.11 20.93 -12.83
C HIS A 55 8.08 22.03 -13.30
N ASP A 56 8.55 22.91 -12.41
CA ASP A 56 9.33 24.12 -12.72
C ASP A 56 10.85 23.84 -12.88
N GLY A 57 11.22 22.72 -13.50
CA GLY A 57 12.63 22.34 -13.69
C GLY A 57 13.35 21.90 -12.42
N HIS A 58 12.61 21.76 -11.31
CA HIS A 58 13.06 21.13 -10.08
C HIS A 58 12.34 19.80 -9.94
N THR A 59 13.02 18.71 -10.33
CA THR A 59 12.63 17.34 -9.98
C THR A 59 12.44 17.24 -8.45
N ALA A 60 11.67 16.26 -7.96
CA ALA A 60 11.48 16.13 -6.50
C ALA A 60 12.81 15.90 -5.74
N PHE A 61 13.85 15.43 -6.44
CA PHE A 61 15.21 15.36 -5.94
C PHE A 61 16.06 16.47 -6.57
N TYR A 62 16.56 17.40 -5.77
CA TYR A 62 17.47 18.45 -6.27
C TYR A 62 18.68 18.58 -5.35
N THR A 63 19.83 18.91 -5.94
CA THR A 63 21.08 19.12 -5.19
C THR A 63 21.78 20.41 -5.61
N THR A 64 22.40 21.08 -4.65
CA THR A 64 23.27 22.25 -4.90
C THR A 64 24.76 21.89 -4.95
N SER A 65 25.10 20.63 -4.67
CA SER A 65 26.45 20.07 -4.71
C SER A 65 26.54 18.87 -5.65
N ALA A 66 27.75 18.55 -6.12
CA ALA A 66 28.02 17.31 -6.85
C ALA A 66 27.70 16.10 -5.97
N PHE A 67 27.31 15.00 -6.62
CA PHE A 67 27.16 13.72 -5.97
C PHE A 67 28.53 13.05 -5.84
N GLU A 68 28.79 12.42 -4.71
CA GLU A 68 29.97 11.59 -4.48
C GLU A 68 29.52 10.15 -4.29
N GLU A 69 30.26 9.19 -4.86
CA GLU A 69 30.00 7.77 -4.67
C GLU A 69 29.98 7.43 -3.18
N ALA A 70 29.05 6.59 -2.78
CA ALA A 70 28.95 6.14 -1.41
C ALA A 70 30.19 5.30 -1.02
N ALA A 71 30.91 5.74 0.00
CA ALA A 71 31.99 4.93 0.59
C ALA A 71 31.46 3.84 1.54
N GLU A 72 30.16 3.87 1.86
CA GLU A 72 29.47 2.98 2.78
C GLU A 72 27.99 2.87 2.39
N THR A 73 27.33 1.76 2.72
CA THR A 73 25.89 1.63 2.51
C THR A 73 25.13 2.72 3.28
N PRO A 74 24.09 3.34 2.69
CA PRO A 74 23.27 4.31 3.40
C PRO A 74 22.79 3.80 4.77
N GLY A 75 23.16 4.50 5.84
CA GLY A 75 22.55 4.32 7.15
C GLY A 75 23.03 3.16 8.02
N PHE A 76 24.26 3.26 8.53
CA PHE A 76 24.68 2.63 9.80
C PHE A 76 25.07 3.67 10.87
N ASP A 77 24.57 4.90 10.77
CA ASP A 77 24.71 5.94 11.80
C ASP A 77 23.33 6.55 12.13
N TYR A 78 23.15 7.00 13.37
CA TYR A 78 21.94 7.23 14.17
C TYR A 78 20.90 8.24 13.66
N THR A 79 20.88 8.53 12.36
CA THR A 79 19.95 9.50 11.74
C THR A 79 19.30 8.87 10.51
N TYR A 80 17.97 8.85 10.48
CA TYR A 80 17.13 8.38 9.38
C TYR A 80 17.64 8.83 7.99
N PRO A 81 18.33 7.98 7.21
CA PRO A 81 18.72 8.34 5.86
C PRO A 81 17.51 8.15 4.95
N TRP A 82 17.12 9.22 4.26
CA TRP A 82 16.21 9.13 3.15
C TRP A 82 16.97 8.70 1.90
N MET A 83 16.48 7.64 1.24
CA MET A 83 16.89 7.20 -0.09
C MET A 83 15.90 7.73 -1.11
N GLY A 84 16.39 8.60 -2.00
CA GLY A 84 15.65 9.04 -3.18
C GLY A 84 15.87 8.13 -4.37
N ILE A 85 14.77 7.69 -4.99
CA ILE A 85 14.77 6.93 -6.25
C ILE A 85 13.91 7.70 -7.25
N GLY A 86 14.51 8.18 -8.34
CA GLY A 86 13.80 9.09 -9.23
C GLY A 86 14.67 9.88 -10.19
N GLU A 87 14.08 10.96 -10.68
CA GLU A 87 14.75 11.96 -11.49
C GLU A 87 15.45 12.99 -10.60
N TYR A 88 16.66 13.40 -10.97
CA TYR A 88 17.41 14.41 -10.22
C TYR A 88 17.93 15.52 -11.14
N SER A 89 17.96 16.74 -10.60
CA SER A 89 18.46 17.95 -11.26
C SER A 89 19.58 18.59 -10.44
N GLY A 90 20.62 19.12 -11.11
CA GLY A 90 21.77 19.74 -10.45
C GLY A 90 23.08 19.62 -11.23
N ALA A 91 24.22 19.61 -10.51
CA ALA A 91 25.57 19.65 -11.07
C ALA A 91 25.87 18.53 -12.10
N GLU A 92 25.15 17.42 -12.03
CA GLU A 92 25.01 16.43 -13.11
C GLU A 92 23.56 15.94 -13.14
N ASN A 93 22.90 16.04 -14.30
CA ASN A 93 21.53 15.51 -14.47
C ASN A 93 21.58 13.98 -14.60
N GLY A 94 20.61 13.28 -14.02
CA GLY A 94 20.44 11.86 -14.27
C GLY A 94 19.17 11.29 -13.63
N MET A 95 19.05 9.97 -13.66
CA MET A 95 17.90 9.23 -13.15
C MET A 95 18.30 7.88 -12.57
N SER A 96 17.58 7.43 -11.55
CA SER A 96 17.64 6.03 -11.08
C SER A 96 17.20 5.06 -12.19
N PRO A 97 17.66 3.79 -12.17
CA PRO A 97 17.12 2.77 -13.05
C PRO A 97 15.63 2.56 -12.80
N LEU A 98 14.92 2.08 -13.82
CA LEU A 98 13.51 1.71 -13.74
C LEU A 98 13.29 0.26 -13.30
N GLU A 99 14.36 -0.50 -13.08
CA GLU A 99 14.31 -1.88 -12.60
C GLU A 99 15.33 -2.06 -11.48
N ILE A 100 14.92 -2.69 -10.39
CA ILE A 100 15.75 -2.96 -9.22
C ILE A 100 15.50 -4.41 -8.79
N SER A 101 16.56 -5.21 -8.72
CA SER A 101 16.48 -6.57 -8.21
C SER A 101 16.76 -6.60 -6.71
N LEU A 102 15.99 -7.38 -5.97
CA LEU A 102 16.24 -7.68 -4.56
C LEU A 102 16.33 -9.20 -4.38
N PRO A 103 17.50 -9.81 -4.66
CA PRO A 103 17.65 -11.27 -4.76
C PRO A 103 17.50 -12.00 -3.42
N SER A 104 17.73 -11.31 -2.31
CA SER A 104 17.56 -11.83 -0.95
C SER A 104 16.97 -10.74 -0.06
N THR A 105 16.45 -11.15 1.10
CA THR A 105 15.99 -10.22 2.13
C THR A 105 17.06 -9.15 2.42
N ASN A 106 16.68 -7.86 2.40
CA ASN A 106 17.58 -6.74 2.69
C ASN A 106 17.80 -6.48 4.19
N ASN A 107 17.56 -7.50 5.02
CA ASN A 107 17.81 -7.52 6.46
C ASN A 107 19.19 -8.10 6.81
N LYS A 108 20.11 -8.18 5.85
CA LYS A 108 21.38 -8.90 6.01
C LYS A 108 22.36 -8.08 6.85
N ASP A 109 22.35 -8.34 8.15
CA ASP A 109 23.47 -8.27 9.11
C ASP A 109 24.58 -7.25 8.77
N MET A 110 24.25 -5.98 8.93
CA MET A 110 25.21 -4.88 8.94
C MET A 110 25.17 -4.28 10.36
N GLY A 111 26.09 -4.74 11.20
CA GLY A 111 26.42 -4.18 12.51
C GLY A 111 25.24 -3.75 13.39
N GLY A 112 24.76 -4.67 14.23
CA GLY A 112 24.11 -4.39 15.52
C GLY A 112 23.05 -3.27 15.57
N TRP A 113 21.82 -3.66 15.89
CA TRP A 113 20.74 -2.77 16.32
C TRP A 113 21.24 -1.70 17.30
N TYR A 114 21.10 -0.43 16.93
CA TYR A 114 21.07 0.66 17.89
C TYR A 114 20.18 1.78 17.35
N ALA A 115 19.14 2.11 18.12
CA ALA A 115 18.06 3.06 17.83
C ALA A 115 17.00 2.65 16.76
N ASP A 116 16.85 1.36 16.45
CA ASP A 116 15.63 0.76 15.86
C ASP A 116 15.11 1.32 14.50
N GLN A 117 15.96 1.72 13.54
CA GLN A 117 15.49 2.43 12.32
C GLN A 117 16.13 1.96 11.00
N ARG A 118 15.30 1.89 9.93
CA ARG A 118 15.66 1.52 8.54
C ARG A 118 15.74 2.73 7.59
N ILE A 119 16.22 2.52 6.35
CA ILE A 119 16.20 3.52 5.27
C ILE A 119 14.75 3.85 4.87
N GLN A 120 14.43 5.14 4.70
CA GLN A 120 13.15 5.57 4.14
C GLN A 120 13.25 5.66 2.62
N THR A 121 12.36 5.00 1.88
CA THR A 121 12.39 5.00 0.42
C THR A 121 11.34 5.96 -0.15
N VAL A 122 11.79 6.90 -0.97
CA VAL A 122 10.94 7.87 -1.65
C VAL A 122 11.11 7.71 -3.15
N PHE A 123 10.00 7.52 -3.85
CA PHE A 123 9.94 7.40 -5.29
C PHE A 123 9.34 8.66 -5.89
N SER A 124 10.03 9.25 -6.86
CA SER A 124 9.48 10.38 -7.60
C SER A 124 9.95 10.40 -9.06
N PHE A 125 8.98 10.34 -9.96
CA PHE A 125 9.20 10.34 -11.39
C PHE A 125 8.21 11.28 -12.09
N GLY A 126 8.65 11.86 -13.21
CA GLY A 126 7.76 12.45 -14.21
C GLY A 126 6.81 11.42 -14.83
N GLY A 127 5.94 11.90 -15.72
CA GLY A 127 4.90 11.13 -16.39
C GLY A 127 5.40 10.00 -17.29
N GLY A 128 4.59 8.94 -17.41
CA GLY A 128 4.84 7.78 -18.27
C GLY A 128 6.04 6.90 -17.87
N LYS A 129 6.47 6.95 -16.60
CA LYS A 129 7.60 6.17 -16.07
C LYS A 129 7.12 5.07 -15.14
N HIS A 130 7.70 3.88 -15.31
CA HIS A 130 7.32 2.69 -14.55
C HIS A 130 8.56 2.07 -13.91
N LEU A 131 8.65 2.13 -12.59
CA LEU A 131 9.71 1.47 -11.83
C LEU A 131 9.23 0.14 -11.27
N THR A 132 10.06 -0.90 -11.34
CA THR A 132 9.79 -2.22 -10.76
C THR A 132 10.91 -2.63 -9.79
N ILE A 133 10.52 -3.05 -8.59
CA ILE A 133 11.37 -3.75 -7.64
C ILE A 133 10.98 -5.23 -7.68
N SER A 134 11.88 -6.07 -8.20
CA SER A 134 11.69 -7.51 -8.34
C SER A 134 12.28 -8.25 -7.13
N LEU A 135 11.42 -8.94 -6.39
CA LEU A 135 11.79 -9.66 -5.18
C LEU A 135 12.16 -11.12 -5.50
N GLY A 136 13.35 -11.54 -5.08
CA GLY A 136 13.87 -12.90 -5.23
C GLY A 136 14.73 -13.09 -6.48
N SER A 137 15.33 -14.27 -6.57
CA SER A 137 16.17 -14.67 -7.71
C SER A 137 16.19 -16.20 -7.85
N ALA A 138 16.49 -16.69 -9.05
CA ALA A 138 16.58 -18.13 -9.33
C ALA A 138 17.68 -18.83 -8.54
N ASP A 139 18.76 -18.11 -8.23
CA ASP A 139 19.96 -18.68 -7.58
C ASP A 139 19.97 -18.51 -6.05
N SER A 140 18.88 -18.01 -5.46
CA SER A 140 18.80 -17.82 -4.01
C SER A 140 18.66 -19.15 -3.27
N SER A 141 19.41 -19.28 -2.17
CA SER A 141 19.22 -20.35 -1.17
C SER A 141 18.24 -19.98 -0.06
N ASP A 142 17.82 -18.73 0.03
CA ASP A 142 16.88 -18.27 1.05
C ASP A 142 15.47 -18.76 0.71
N ASP A 143 14.70 -19.21 1.71
CA ASP A 143 13.31 -19.64 1.51
C ASP A 143 12.34 -18.46 1.28
N ASN A 144 12.76 -17.26 1.71
CA ASN A 144 11.95 -16.05 1.68
C ASN A 144 12.76 -14.83 1.27
N VAL A 145 12.05 -13.85 0.72
CA VAL A 145 12.56 -12.50 0.47
C VAL A 145 11.59 -11.49 1.07
N THR A 146 12.12 -10.57 1.86
CA THR A 146 11.36 -9.44 2.39
C THR A 146 12.04 -8.14 1.98
N TYR A 147 11.27 -7.24 1.37
CA TYR A 147 11.66 -5.85 1.20
C TYR A 147 11.30 -5.08 2.47
N TYR A 148 12.33 -4.79 3.26
CA TYR A 148 12.22 -3.96 4.43
C TYR A 148 12.53 -2.50 4.10
N THR A 149 11.69 -1.59 4.60
CA THR A 149 11.90 -0.14 4.52
C THR A 149 11.41 0.51 5.80
N ALA A 150 11.94 1.68 6.17
CA ALA A 150 11.35 2.45 7.25
C ALA A 150 10.04 3.07 6.77
N ALA A 151 10.01 3.72 5.60
CA ALA A 151 8.79 4.27 5.01
C ALA A 151 8.80 4.01 3.51
N PHE A 152 7.62 3.90 2.90
CA PHE A 152 7.46 3.76 1.45
C PHE A 152 6.62 4.92 0.95
N GLN A 153 7.22 5.82 0.17
CA GLN A 153 6.54 7.04 -0.26
C GLN A 153 6.60 7.20 -1.76
N VAL A 154 5.45 7.42 -2.39
CA VAL A 154 5.31 7.54 -3.85
C VAL A 154 4.72 8.90 -4.18
N VAL A 155 5.45 9.67 -5.00
CA VAL A 155 5.11 11.02 -5.44
C VAL A 155 5.40 11.14 -6.94
N LEU A 156 4.47 10.68 -7.77
CA LEU A 156 4.63 10.69 -9.24
C LEU A 156 3.81 11.82 -9.88
N GLU A 157 4.21 12.26 -11.06
CA GLU A 157 3.50 13.33 -11.77
C GLU A 157 2.03 12.98 -12.08
N ASN A 158 1.77 11.76 -12.57
CA ASN A 158 0.44 11.25 -12.87
C ASN A 158 0.25 9.79 -12.46
N THR A 159 -1.00 9.33 -12.58
CA THR A 159 -1.40 7.92 -12.55
C THR A 159 -0.98 7.10 -13.77
N ASP A 160 -0.39 7.71 -14.80
CA ASP A 160 0.25 7.00 -15.91
C ASP A 160 1.68 6.56 -15.57
N SER A 161 2.23 7.00 -14.44
CA SER A 161 3.49 6.53 -13.88
C SER A 161 3.22 5.58 -12.73
N SER A 162 4.11 4.60 -12.54
CA SER A 162 3.94 3.61 -11.49
C SER A 162 5.22 3.19 -10.79
N VAL A 163 5.09 2.77 -9.55
CA VAL A 163 6.10 2.01 -8.81
C VAL A 163 5.49 0.67 -8.42
N SER A 164 6.17 -0.41 -8.78
CA SER A 164 5.69 -1.77 -8.54
C SER A 164 6.70 -2.53 -7.68
N VAL A 165 6.24 -3.22 -6.65
CA VAL A 165 7.04 -4.24 -5.93
C VAL A 165 6.41 -5.59 -6.21
N VAL A 166 7.15 -6.48 -6.87
CA VAL A 166 6.63 -7.71 -7.46
C VAL A 166 7.58 -8.87 -7.23
N ARG A 167 7.13 -10.09 -7.47
CA ARG A 167 8.02 -11.26 -7.45
C ARG A 167 8.88 -11.24 -8.71
N ALA A 168 10.16 -11.61 -8.59
CA ALA A 168 10.92 -11.97 -9.77
C ALA A 168 10.33 -13.24 -10.39
N ALA A 169 10.21 -13.28 -11.71
CA ALA A 169 9.48 -14.35 -12.42
C ALA A 169 10.10 -15.74 -12.22
N ASP A 170 11.39 -15.81 -11.94
CA ASP A 170 12.20 -17.00 -11.76
C ASP A 170 12.66 -17.20 -10.31
N ALA A 171 12.12 -16.43 -9.36
CA ALA A 171 12.51 -16.51 -7.95
C ALA A 171 12.32 -17.94 -7.39
N ALA A 172 13.38 -18.47 -6.77
CA ALA A 172 13.35 -19.76 -6.09
C ALA A 172 12.66 -19.70 -4.71
N GLN A 173 12.57 -18.51 -4.11
CA GLN A 173 11.87 -18.27 -2.84
C GLN A 173 10.41 -18.70 -2.92
N THR A 174 9.85 -19.13 -1.79
CA THR A 174 8.43 -19.46 -1.68
C THR A 174 7.62 -18.41 -0.92
N SER A 175 8.29 -17.43 -0.31
CA SER A 175 7.64 -16.34 0.43
C SER A 175 8.20 -14.97 0.05
N PHE A 176 7.31 -14.03 -0.21
CA PHE A 176 7.60 -12.68 -0.71
C PHE A 176 6.83 -11.64 0.08
N ASN A 177 7.54 -10.76 0.78
CA ASN A 177 6.92 -9.83 1.73
C ASN A 177 7.42 -8.40 1.54
N VAL A 178 6.57 -7.44 1.93
CA VAL A 178 6.95 -6.04 2.11
C VAL A 178 6.64 -5.63 3.53
N ASN A 179 7.60 -5.01 4.21
CA ASN A 179 7.43 -4.52 5.56
C ASN A 179 7.99 -3.10 5.70
N ALA A 180 7.07 -2.16 5.90
CA ALA A 180 7.34 -0.77 6.19
C ALA A 180 7.11 -0.50 7.69
N ASP A 181 8.12 -0.05 8.43
CA ASP A 181 7.96 0.22 9.88
C ASP A 181 7.15 1.49 10.17
N ASN A 182 7.16 2.42 9.20
CA ASN A 182 6.52 3.74 9.13
C ASN A 182 5.70 3.83 7.83
N PRO A 183 4.94 4.92 7.57
CA PRO A 183 3.82 4.85 6.65
C PRO A 183 4.17 4.41 5.23
N ILE A 184 3.22 3.69 4.62
CA ILE A 184 3.08 3.59 3.16
C ILE A 184 2.21 4.77 2.74
N ASN A 185 2.80 5.75 2.05
CA ASN A 185 2.11 6.94 1.56
C ASN A 185 2.17 6.99 0.03
N ILE A 186 1.02 6.96 -0.62
CA ILE A 186 0.89 7.21 -2.05
C ILE A 186 0.29 8.59 -2.21
N TYR A 187 1.13 9.60 -2.44
CA TYR A 187 0.71 10.99 -2.56
C TYR A 187 0.14 11.30 -3.94
N SER A 188 0.70 10.69 -4.98
CA SER A 188 0.25 10.84 -6.37
C SER A 188 0.81 9.70 -7.22
N GLY A 189 0.13 9.42 -8.33
CA GLY A 189 0.48 8.31 -9.23
C GLY A 189 0.00 6.95 -8.76
N THR A 190 0.63 5.90 -9.29
CA THR A 190 0.22 4.52 -9.01
C THR A 190 1.29 3.73 -8.29
N ALA A 191 0.92 3.05 -7.21
CA ALA A 191 1.75 2.04 -6.56
C ALA A 191 1.13 0.66 -6.72
N ASN A 192 1.95 -0.36 -6.94
CA ASN A 192 1.52 -1.75 -7.07
C ASN A 192 2.30 -2.64 -6.10
N PHE A 193 1.59 -3.49 -5.35
CA PHE A 193 2.19 -4.59 -4.58
C PHE A 193 1.67 -5.92 -5.10
N GLY A 194 2.53 -6.71 -5.73
CA GLY A 194 2.17 -7.93 -6.43
C GLY A 194 1.44 -7.67 -7.76
N THR A 195 1.45 -8.68 -8.64
CA THR A 195 0.72 -8.67 -9.92
C THR A 195 0.27 -10.08 -10.28
N ARG A 196 -0.74 -10.21 -11.14
CA ARG A 196 -1.15 -11.52 -11.66
C ARG A 196 -0.04 -12.21 -12.46
N ASP A 197 0.74 -11.42 -13.20
CA ASP A 197 1.79 -11.93 -14.09
C ASP A 197 2.93 -12.61 -13.33
N THR A 198 3.33 -12.04 -12.19
CA THR A 198 4.41 -12.58 -11.34
C THR A 198 3.91 -13.37 -10.14
N GLY A 199 2.60 -13.36 -9.89
CA GLY A 199 1.95 -13.93 -8.72
C GLY A 199 1.85 -12.98 -7.52
N ALA A 200 1.00 -13.37 -6.57
CA ALA A 200 0.71 -12.58 -5.37
C ALA A 200 1.90 -12.53 -4.41
N LEU A 201 2.02 -11.42 -3.67
CA LEU A 201 2.88 -11.35 -2.49
C LEU A 201 2.17 -12.01 -1.31
N ASP A 202 2.93 -12.55 -0.36
CA ASP A 202 2.37 -13.19 0.82
C ASP A 202 1.86 -12.15 1.82
N SER A 203 2.61 -11.08 2.07
CA SER A 203 2.16 -10.02 2.95
C SER A 203 2.72 -8.64 2.60
N VAL A 204 1.91 -7.61 2.86
CA VAL A 204 2.35 -6.22 2.94
C VAL A 204 1.97 -5.70 4.32
N ARG A 205 2.94 -5.14 5.04
CA ARG A 205 2.77 -4.64 6.41
C ARG A 205 3.23 -3.20 6.54
N THR A 206 2.45 -2.38 7.25
CA THR A 206 2.76 -0.99 7.57
C THR A 206 2.22 -0.60 8.95
N ASN A 207 2.64 0.54 9.48
CA ASN A 207 1.97 1.16 10.63
C ASN A 207 0.80 2.06 10.23
N ILE A 208 0.89 2.74 9.10
CA ILE A 208 -0.11 3.68 8.58
C ILE A 208 -0.18 3.48 7.07
N LEU A 209 -1.38 3.55 6.52
CA LEU A 209 -1.61 3.60 5.08
C LEU A 209 -2.26 4.93 4.70
N ARG A 210 -1.70 5.63 3.73
CA ARG A 210 -2.31 6.82 3.14
C ARG A 210 -2.31 6.77 1.63
N ILE A 211 -3.48 6.90 1.03
CA ILE A 211 -3.67 7.03 -0.41
C ILE A 211 -4.35 8.37 -0.63
N SER A 212 -3.61 9.34 -1.17
CA SER A 212 -4.10 10.69 -1.41
C SER A 212 -5.06 10.75 -2.59
N SER A 213 -5.84 11.82 -2.68
CA SER A 213 -6.74 12.05 -3.81
C SER A 213 -5.97 12.10 -5.13
N GLY A 214 -6.48 11.41 -6.14
CA GLY A 214 -5.82 11.25 -7.44
C GLY A 214 -4.70 10.20 -7.46
N ALA A 215 -4.38 9.56 -6.34
CA ALA A 215 -3.44 8.44 -6.27
C ALA A 215 -4.17 7.08 -6.34
N VAL A 216 -3.44 6.07 -6.79
CA VAL A 216 -3.94 4.69 -6.91
C VAL A 216 -2.98 3.73 -6.22
N LEU A 217 -3.53 2.84 -5.39
CA LEU A 217 -2.84 1.66 -4.90
C LEU A 217 -3.50 0.41 -5.49
N ASN A 218 -2.72 -0.42 -6.18
CA ASN A 218 -3.17 -1.75 -6.58
C ASN A 218 -2.45 -2.81 -5.74
N THR A 219 -3.18 -3.78 -5.22
CA THR A 219 -2.61 -4.88 -4.43
C THR A 219 -3.10 -6.21 -4.96
N TYR A 220 -2.17 -7.13 -5.22
CA TYR A 220 -2.43 -8.55 -5.39
C TYR A 220 -1.59 -9.30 -4.35
N VAL A 221 -2.15 -9.41 -3.16
CA VAL A 221 -1.47 -9.87 -1.94
C VAL A 221 -2.40 -10.81 -1.16
N LYS A 222 -1.84 -11.75 -0.41
CA LYS A 222 -2.65 -12.66 0.43
C LYS A 222 -3.10 -11.98 1.73
N SER A 223 -2.27 -11.11 2.30
CA SER A 223 -2.67 -10.26 3.43
C SER A 223 -2.11 -8.83 3.32
N PHE A 224 -2.90 -7.86 3.79
CA PHE A 224 -2.45 -6.49 3.99
C PHE A 224 -2.74 -6.05 5.43
N GLU A 225 -1.69 -5.66 6.15
CA GLU A 225 -1.79 -5.35 7.59
C GLU A 225 -1.33 -3.93 7.89
N VAL A 226 -2.13 -3.19 8.64
CA VAL A 226 -1.84 -1.87 9.21
C VAL A 226 -1.80 -2.00 10.74
N GLU A 227 -0.69 -2.55 11.27
CA GLU A 227 -0.60 -2.94 12.70
C GLU A 227 0.80 -2.71 13.35
N VAL A 228 1.78 -2.12 12.67
CA VAL A 228 3.16 -2.06 13.24
C VAL A 228 3.37 -0.87 14.22
N GLY A 229 3.90 -1.10 15.42
CA GLY A 229 4.49 -0.04 16.28
C GLY A 229 3.53 0.80 17.17
N ASN A 230 4.07 1.72 17.99
CA ASN A 230 3.34 2.40 19.09
C ASN A 230 2.55 3.69 18.70
N GLY A 231 2.22 3.87 17.41
CA GLY A 231 1.61 5.11 16.87
C GLY A 231 0.13 4.98 16.44
N SER A 232 -0.39 5.98 15.70
CA SER A 232 -1.67 5.86 14.97
C SER A 232 -1.54 4.71 13.95
N ARG A 233 -2.60 3.90 13.82
CA ARG A 233 -2.62 2.67 13.02
C ARG A 233 -3.73 2.69 11.98
N ASP A 234 -3.94 3.85 11.37
CA ASP A 234 -5.09 4.13 10.53
C ASP A 234 -4.76 3.86 9.04
N ALA A 235 -5.79 3.46 8.29
CA ALA A 235 -5.79 3.50 6.84
C ALA A 235 -6.67 4.66 6.37
N THR A 236 -6.11 5.57 5.56
CA THR A 236 -6.84 6.68 4.95
C THR A 236 -6.77 6.59 3.43
N VAL A 237 -7.92 6.36 2.81
CA VAL A 237 -8.09 6.18 1.37
C VAL A 237 -8.91 7.34 0.81
N ALA A 238 -8.22 8.41 0.41
CA ALA A 238 -8.80 9.54 -0.31
C ALA A 238 -8.63 9.43 -1.84
N GLY A 239 -7.87 8.42 -2.31
CA GLY A 239 -7.73 8.05 -3.72
C GLY A 239 -8.46 6.75 -4.02
N VAL A 240 -7.82 5.85 -4.78
CA VAL A 240 -8.38 4.52 -5.08
C VAL A 240 -7.45 3.43 -4.56
N TRP A 241 -8.00 2.46 -3.83
CA TRP A 241 -7.31 1.22 -3.52
C TRP A 241 -8.00 0.06 -4.23
N ASN A 242 -7.35 -0.57 -5.22
CA ASN A 242 -7.83 -1.78 -5.85
C ASN A 242 -7.14 -3.00 -5.23
N PHE A 243 -7.91 -3.80 -4.50
CA PHE A 243 -7.48 -5.06 -3.91
C PHE A 243 -7.94 -6.23 -4.80
N GLN A 244 -7.02 -6.80 -5.57
CA GLN A 244 -7.25 -8.03 -6.32
C GLN A 244 -7.10 -9.21 -5.39
N VAL A 245 -8.14 -10.04 -5.27
CA VAL A 245 -8.18 -11.13 -4.31
C VAL A 245 -7.38 -12.32 -4.84
N ALA A 246 -6.25 -12.61 -4.18
CA ALA A 246 -5.39 -13.74 -4.49
C ALA A 246 -5.80 -15.03 -3.76
N GLU A 247 -6.26 -14.89 -2.53
CA GLU A 247 -6.59 -15.96 -1.60
C GLU A 247 -7.60 -15.44 -0.58
N ILE A 248 -8.47 -16.31 -0.04
CA ILE A 248 -9.32 -15.99 1.10
C ILE A 248 -8.70 -16.63 2.35
N PRO A 249 -8.39 -15.84 3.39
CA PRO A 249 -7.79 -16.38 4.60
C PRO A 249 -8.77 -17.35 5.29
N ALA A 250 -8.22 -18.42 5.86
CA ALA A 250 -9.02 -19.40 6.61
C ALA A 250 -9.60 -18.82 7.91
N ASP A 251 -8.94 -17.79 8.46
CA ASP A 251 -9.34 -17.05 9.65
C ASP A 251 -8.91 -15.58 9.48
N GLY A 252 -9.76 -14.65 9.91
CA GLY A 252 -9.56 -13.21 9.79
C GLY A 252 -9.95 -12.59 8.44
N ALA A 253 -9.53 -11.35 8.23
CA ALA A 253 -9.88 -10.53 7.07
C ALA A 253 -8.73 -10.45 6.03
N LEU A 254 -9.05 -10.10 4.78
CA LEU A 254 -8.06 -9.82 3.73
C LEU A 254 -7.16 -8.62 4.09
N ILE A 255 -7.79 -7.61 4.69
CA ILE A 255 -7.16 -6.39 5.16
C ILE A 255 -7.41 -6.26 6.67
N SER A 256 -6.33 -6.15 7.45
CA SER A 256 -6.40 -5.95 8.90
C SER A 256 -5.83 -4.60 9.28
N ILE A 257 -6.63 -3.78 9.98
CA ILE A 257 -6.29 -2.41 10.37
C ILE A 257 -6.54 -2.28 11.87
N ALA A 258 -5.48 -2.06 12.64
CA ALA A 258 -5.58 -1.92 14.10
C ALA A 258 -6.16 -0.56 14.55
N GLY A 259 -6.31 0.38 13.63
CA GLY A 259 -6.97 1.67 13.85
C GLY A 259 -8.25 1.81 13.00
N ASN A 260 -8.51 3.02 12.54
CA ASN A 260 -9.67 3.34 11.71
C ASN A 260 -9.39 3.06 10.23
N CYS A 261 -10.43 2.67 9.51
CA CYS A 261 -10.44 2.68 8.04
C CYS A 261 -11.28 3.86 7.55
N SER A 262 -10.66 4.85 6.92
CA SER A 262 -11.36 5.99 6.33
C SER A 262 -11.32 5.92 4.81
N THR A 263 -12.48 6.01 4.19
CA THR A 263 -12.65 6.11 2.73
C THR A 263 -13.00 7.53 2.31
N GLN A 264 -13.01 8.50 3.23
CA GLN A 264 -13.42 9.88 2.93
C GLN A 264 -12.60 10.51 1.77
N GLY A 265 -13.28 10.75 0.66
CA GLY A 265 -12.72 11.29 -0.58
C GLY A 265 -12.28 10.25 -1.61
N GLY A 266 -12.33 8.95 -1.29
CA GLY A 266 -11.86 7.85 -2.13
C GLY A 266 -12.72 6.59 -2.04
N MET A 267 -12.18 5.47 -2.52
CA MET A 267 -12.88 4.17 -2.61
C MET A 267 -11.90 2.99 -2.52
N ILE A 268 -12.35 1.88 -1.93
CA ILE A 268 -11.65 0.59 -1.93
C ILE A 268 -12.42 -0.41 -2.80
N ASN A 269 -11.80 -0.97 -3.82
CA ASN A 269 -12.38 -1.99 -4.69
C ASN A 269 -11.83 -3.37 -4.36
N PHE A 270 -12.68 -4.38 -4.25
CA PHE A 270 -12.30 -5.78 -4.19
C PHE A 270 -12.61 -6.45 -5.52
N ASP A 271 -11.58 -6.98 -6.18
CA ASP A 271 -11.69 -7.64 -7.48
C ASP A 271 -11.54 -9.16 -7.34
N PHE A 272 -12.64 -9.85 -7.62
CA PHE A 272 -12.81 -11.30 -7.61
C PHE A 272 -12.89 -11.91 -9.02
N THR A 273 -12.55 -11.16 -10.08
CA THR A 273 -12.71 -11.62 -11.48
C THR A 273 -12.10 -13.01 -11.74
N ASP A 274 -10.98 -13.32 -11.09
CA ASP A 274 -10.29 -14.61 -11.20
C ASP A 274 -10.39 -15.48 -9.92
N PHE A 275 -11.29 -15.12 -9.00
CA PHE A 275 -11.44 -15.79 -7.72
C PHE A 275 -12.90 -16.24 -7.50
N ASN A 276 -13.12 -17.56 -7.45
CA ASN A 276 -14.45 -18.12 -7.17
C ASN A 276 -14.70 -18.20 -5.66
N LEU A 277 -15.67 -17.43 -5.18
CA LEU A 277 -16.17 -17.54 -3.82
C LEU A 277 -17.29 -18.59 -3.73
N SER A 278 -17.23 -19.43 -2.71
CA SER A 278 -18.37 -20.27 -2.32
C SER A 278 -19.41 -19.44 -1.55
N GLU A 279 -20.58 -20.04 -1.31
CA GLU A 279 -21.56 -19.46 -0.39
C GLU A 279 -20.96 -19.30 1.03
N GLY A 280 -21.23 -18.17 1.67
CA GLY A 280 -20.64 -17.86 2.98
C GLY A 280 -20.67 -16.38 3.31
N VAL A 281 -20.10 -16.04 4.46
CA VAL A 281 -19.83 -14.67 4.88
C VAL A 281 -18.33 -14.54 5.05
N TYR A 282 -17.75 -13.51 4.42
CA TYR A 282 -16.32 -13.28 4.35
C TYR A 282 -15.99 -11.90 4.89
N ASP A 283 -15.04 -11.83 5.80
CA ASP A 283 -14.53 -10.56 6.31
C ASP A 283 -13.51 -10.02 5.30
N LEU A 284 -13.86 -8.90 4.65
CA LEU A 284 -12.96 -8.26 3.69
C LEU A 284 -11.99 -7.32 4.40
N ILE A 285 -12.50 -6.55 5.38
CA ILE A 285 -11.70 -5.63 6.19
C ILE A 285 -12.06 -5.82 7.66
N SER A 286 -11.03 -5.94 8.51
CA SER A 286 -11.13 -5.72 9.95
C SER A 286 -10.52 -4.37 10.30
N ALA A 287 -11.28 -3.49 10.93
CA ALA A 287 -10.85 -2.17 11.36
C ALA A 287 -11.25 -1.96 12.84
N ASP A 288 -10.29 -2.10 13.76
CA ASP A 288 -10.57 -2.07 15.20
C ASP A 288 -11.12 -0.71 15.68
N GLY A 289 -10.74 0.38 15.01
CA GLY A 289 -11.27 1.73 15.25
C GLY A 289 -12.60 2.00 14.55
N GLY A 290 -13.04 1.11 13.65
CA GLY A 290 -14.22 1.24 12.82
C GLY A 290 -14.00 2.04 11.53
N PHE A 291 -15.13 2.38 10.87
CA PHE A 291 -15.12 2.98 9.53
C PHE A 291 -15.54 4.46 9.53
N SER A 292 -14.84 5.26 8.71
CA SER A 292 -15.21 6.63 8.36
C SER A 292 -15.55 6.71 6.87
N LEU A 293 -16.85 6.69 6.59
CA LEU A 293 -17.41 6.51 5.24
C LEU A 293 -17.74 7.85 4.56
N ASN A 294 -17.80 7.85 3.22
CA ASN A 294 -18.40 8.89 2.39
C ASN A 294 -19.93 8.83 2.46
N GLY A 295 -20.48 7.62 2.47
CA GLY A 295 -21.91 7.34 2.44
C GLY A 295 -22.55 7.14 3.81
N SER A 296 -23.82 6.74 3.77
CA SER A 296 -24.50 6.18 4.94
C SER A 296 -24.02 4.74 5.15
N PRO A 297 -23.98 4.21 6.39
CA PRO A 297 -23.76 2.79 6.62
C PRO A 297 -24.75 1.86 5.89
N ASP A 298 -25.92 2.38 5.49
CA ASP A 298 -26.94 1.64 4.71
C ASP A 298 -26.69 1.65 3.19
N ASP A 299 -25.73 2.45 2.69
CA ASP A 299 -25.35 2.53 1.27
C ASP A 299 -23.82 2.70 1.16
N LEU A 300 -23.15 1.56 0.99
CA LEU A 300 -21.70 1.44 0.93
C LEU A 300 -21.12 1.66 -0.48
N SER A 301 -21.95 1.94 -1.48
CA SER A 301 -21.54 1.98 -2.89
C SER A 301 -20.57 3.12 -3.25
N MET A 302 -20.50 4.16 -2.42
CA MET A 302 -19.53 5.25 -2.59
C MET A 302 -18.17 4.94 -1.96
N ASP A 303 -18.10 3.92 -1.10
CA ASP A 303 -16.94 3.58 -0.29
C ASP A 303 -16.26 2.31 -0.78
N PHE A 304 -17.05 1.34 -1.22
CA PHE A 304 -16.60 0.00 -1.58
C PHE A 304 -17.17 -0.47 -2.91
N GLY A 305 -16.30 -0.98 -3.77
CA GLY A 305 -16.69 -1.64 -5.03
C GLY A 305 -16.41 -3.14 -4.97
N ILE A 306 -17.33 -3.96 -5.48
CA ILE A 306 -17.12 -5.40 -5.67
C ILE A 306 -17.13 -5.68 -7.17
N ILE A 307 -16.05 -6.28 -7.67
CA ILE A 307 -15.82 -6.55 -9.09
C ILE A 307 -15.72 -8.06 -9.29
N GLY A 308 -16.29 -8.58 -10.38
CA GLY A 308 -16.16 -10.00 -10.76
C GLY A 308 -17.17 -10.95 -10.12
N LEU A 309 -18.07 -10.45 -9.27
CA LEU A 309 -19.19 -11.23 -8.70
C LEU A 309 -20.54 -10.74 -9.23
N ASP A 310 -21.55 -11.60 -9.19
CA ASP A 310 -22.93 -11.27 -9.54
C ASP A 310 -23.55 -10.39 -8.44
N PRO A 311 -23.92 -9.13 -8.72
CA PRO A 311 -24.47 -8.21 -7.72
C PRO A 311 -25.79 -8.69 -7.11
N GLU A 312 -26.53 -9.58 -7.78
CA GLU A 312 -27.78 -10.15 -7.23
C GLU A 312 -27.52 -11.27 -6.20
N LYS A 313 -26.28 -11.77 -6.12
CA LYS A 313 -25.89 -12.90 -5.25
C LYS A 313 -24.97 -12.48 -4.11
N ILE A 314 -24.75 -11.19 -3.94
CA ILE A 314 -23.88 -10.66 -2.90
C ILE A 314 -24.59 -9.58 -2.09
N ASP A 315 -24.21 -9.47 -0.83
CA ASP A 315 -24.59 -8.37 0.04
C ASP A 315 -23.36 -7.89 0.79
N LEU A 316 -23.19 -6.58 0.86
CA LEU A 316 -22.06 -5.94 1.53
C LEU A 316 -22.58 -5.15 2.72
N SER A 317 -22.02 -5.41 3.90
CA SER A 317 -22.51 -4.80 5.13
C SER A 317 -21.37 -4.52 6.11
N ILE A 318 -21.61 -3.59 7.02
CA ILE A 318 -20.77 -3.39 8.20
C ILE A 318 -21.34 -4.23 9.35
N SER A 319 -20.48 -4.94 10.09
CA SER A 319 -20.90 -5.71 11.26
C SER A 319 -21.58 -4.84 12.32
N SER A 320 -22.38 -5.46 13.18
CA SER A 320 -23.17 -4.71 14.19
C SER A 320 -22.32 -3.92 15.19
N ASP A 321 -21.08 -4.33 15.44
CA ASP A 321 -20.12 -3.63 16.29
C ASP A 321 -19.31 -2.56 15.53
N GLY A 322 -19.48 -2.46 14.21
CA GLY A 322 -18.90 -1.39 13.39
C GLY A 322 -17.46 -1.63 12.94
N THR A 323 -16.91 -2.83 13.11
CA THR A 323 -15.47 -3.12 12.97
C THR A 323 -15.14 -3.98 11.75
N LEU A 324 -16.11 -4.70 11.18
CA LEU A 324 -15.88 -5.56 10.01
C LEU A 324 -16.66 -5.07 8.80
N LEU A 325 -16.02 -5.08 7.63
CA LEU A 325 -16.70 -5.06 6.33
C LEU A 325 -16.89 -6.50 5.88
N GLN A 326 -18.14 -6.94 5.75
CA GLN A 326 -18.50 -8.33 5.46
C GLN A 326 -19.18 -8.45 4.10
N LEU A 327 -18.71 -9.41 3.31
CA LEU A 327 -19.33 -9.83 2.06
C LEU A 327 -20.07 -11.15 2.27
N ALA A 328 -21.40 -11.11 2.19
CA ALA A 328 -22.22 -12.31 2.17
C ALA A 328 -22.44 -12.75 0.71
N VAL A 329 -22.17 -14.03 0.42
CA VAL A 329 -22.43 -14.65 -0.88
C VAL A 329 -23.56 -15.65 -0.71
N VAL A 330 -24.68 -15.42 -1.40
CA VAL A 330 -25.90 -16.22 -1.27
C VAL A 330 -26.10 -17.20 -2.43
N PRO A 331 -26.82 -18.32 -2.21
CA PRO A 331 -27.22 -19.21 -3.28
C PRO A 331 -28.07 -18.51 -4.33
N GLU A 332 -28.19 -19.12 -5.52
CA GLU A 332 -29.20 -18.70 -6.49
C GLU A 332 -30.61 -18.65 -5.87
N PRO A 333 -31.50 -17.74 -6.32
CA PRO A 333 -32.84 -17.55 -5.76
C PRO A 333 -33.65 -18.85 -5.61
N ALA A 334 -33.46 -19.81 -6.52
CA ALA A 334 -34.09 -21.12 -6.46
C ALA A 334 -33.63 -21.98 -5.26
N ALA A 335 -32.34 -21.91 -4.90
CA ALA A 335 -31.78 -22.63 -3.76
C ALA A 335 -32.13 -21.96 -2.42
N ALA A 336 -32.12 -20.63 -2.36
CA ALA A 336 -32.60 -19.87 -1.20
C ALA A 336 -34.09 -20.15 -0.88
N ALA A 337 -34.94 -20.27 -1.90
CA ALA A 337 -36.35 -20.65 -1.74
C ALA A 337 -36.54 -22.08 -1.21
N ILE A 338 -35.69 -23.04 -1.63
CA ILE A 338 -35.72 -24.43 -1.16
C ILE A 338 -35.28 -24.52 0.31
N LEU A 339 -34.22 -23.80 0.69
CA LEU A 339 -33.74 -23.76 2.09
C LEU A 339 -34.79 -23.13 3.01
N SER A 340 -35.42 -22.04 2.57
CA SER A 340 -36.50 -21.37 3.29
C SER A 340 -37.75 -22.25 3.42
N ALA A 341 -38.11 -22.99 2.36
CA ALA A 341 -39.23 -23.94 2.38
C ALA A 341 -38.96 -25.14 3.30
N ALA A 342 -37.72 -25.65 3.34
CA ALA A 342 -37.31 -26.72 4.24
C ALA A 342 -37.36 -26.27 5.72
N LEU A 343 -36.90 -25.05 6.03
CA LEU A 343 -36.96 -24.48 7.37
C LEU A 343 -38.41 -24.24 7.84
N ALA A 344 -39.27 -23.75 6.93
CA ALA A 344 -40.70 -23.59 7.19
C ALA A 344 -41.42 -24.93 7.44
N LEU A 345 -41.03 -25.99 6.72
CA LEU A 345 -41.56 -27.34 6.94
C LEU A 345 -41.18 -27.86 8.34
N ILE A 346 -39.92 -27.72 8.74
CA ILE A 346 -39.43 -28.15 10.06
C ILE A 346 -40.17 -27.42 11.20
N LEU A 347 -40.39 -26.10 11.06
CA LEU A 347 -41.14 -25.29 12.03
C LEU A 347 -42.64 -25.63 12.07
N SER A 348 -43.23 -26.06 10.95
CA SER A 348 -44.63 -26.49 10.90
C SER A 348 -44.86 -27.87 11.53
N PHE A 349 -43.88 -28.79 11.44
CA PHE A 349 -43.92 -30.10 12.09
C PHE A 349 -43.66 -30.02 13.60
N SER A 350 -42.84 -29.07 14.08
CA SER A 350 -42.61 -28.85 15.51
C SER A 350 -43.81 -28.21 16.22
N ARG A 351 -44.62 -27.41 15.52
CA ARG A 351 -45.89 -26.86 16.06
C ARG A 351 -47.03 -27.87 16.17
N ARG A 352 -47.02 -28.96 15.39
CA ARG A 352 -48.06 -30.02 15.45
C ARG A 352 -47.84 -31.07 16.55
N ARG A 353 -46.75 -30.98 17.33
CA ARG A 353 -46.41 -31.91 18.43
C ARG A 353 -46.56 -31.31 19.84
N LYS A 354 -47.42 -30.31 20.03
CA LYS A 354 -47.88 -29.89 21.36
C LYS A 354 -49.34 -30.27 21.57
#